data_AF-A0A0C2YAK6-F1
#
_entry.id   AF-A0A0C2YAK6-F1
#
_cell.length_a   1.000
_cell.length_b   1.000
_cell.length_c   1.000
_cell.angle_alpha   90.00
_cell.angle_beta   90.00
_cell.angle_gamma   90.00
#
_symmetry.space_group_name_H-M   'P 1'
#
loop_
_entity.id
_entity.type
_entity.pdbx_description
1 polymer ?
#
loop_
_entity_poly.entity_id
_entity_poly.type
_entity_poly.pdbx_seq_one_letter_code
_entity_poly.pdbx_strand_id
1 'polypeptide(L)'
;MAATTSSFSLVFIPPTAPAGVLSITQPQQTATSFYKIASGEAITFGWNMTYVIATPTHLTVSAVCDNGNTYPVGPTDGVIPGTATEVVWDIYSYQVNNPNKPLAQTMYTLNIWDDRGPGSARRAGYLQPNSALQFALYTPQPYTAISDGWTCSTCSSAMSYAAHPAFVSLVITFFIMFFSGFHLLRNSSRN
;
A
#
# COMPACT_ATOMS: atom_id res chain seq x y z
N MET A 1 -22.03 17.10 -50.27
CA MET A 1 -21.48 15.81 -49.78
C MET A 1 -19.98 16.00 -49.59
N ALA A 2 -19.50 16.13 -48.35
CA ALA A 2 -18.09 16.32 -48.06
C ALA A 2 -17.37 14.96 -48.13
N ALA A 3 -16.37 14.83 -48.99
CA ALA A 3 -15.57 13.62 -49.10
C ALA A 3 -14.54 13.59 -47.96
N THR A 4 -14.75 12.71 -46.98
CA THR A 4 -13.75 12.45 -45.92
C THR A 4 -12.56 11.73 -46.55
N THR A 5 -11.44 12.44 -46.71
CA THR A 5 -10.19 11.85 -47.20
C THR A 5 -9.54 11.08 -46.06
N SER A 6 -9.67 9.75 -46.06
CA SER A 6 -8.94 8.89 -45.11
C SER A 6 -7.46 8.86 -45.48
N SER A 7 -6.63 9.57 -44.72
CA SER A 7 -5.18 9.54 -44.82
C SER A 7 -4.66 8.21 -44.24
N PHE A 8 -4.23 7.28 -45.09
CA PHE A 8 -3.50 6.08 -44.67
C PHE A 8 -2.02 6.40 -44.48
N SER A 9 -1.54 6.45 -43.24
CA SER A 9 -0.11 6.50 -42.94
C SER A 9 0.49 5.10 -43.07
N LEU A 10 1.24 4.85 -44.13
CA LEU A 10 2.02 3.61 -44.28
C LEU A 10 3.21 3.67 -43.31
N VAL A 11 3.16 2.91 -42.23
CA VAL A 11 4.30 2.74 -41.31
C VAL A 11 5.27 1.75 -41.95
N PHE A 12 6.45 2.22 -42.33
CA PHE A 12 7.52 1.36 -42.83
C PHE A 12 8.23 0.69 -41.65
N ILE A 13 8.12 -0.64 -41.56
CA ILE A 13 8.78 -1.44 -40.53
C ILE A 13 9.86 -2.27 -41.22
N PRO A 14 11.16 -2.06 -40.90
CA PRO A 14 12.23 -2.87 -41.45
C PRO A 14 12.02 -4.36 -41.10
N PRO A 15 12.30 -5.31 -42.03
CA PRO A 15 12.14 -6.74 -41.77
C PRO A 15 13.09 -7.26 -40.67
N THR A 16 14.17 -6.53 -40.37
CA THR A 16 15.12 -6.82 -39.30
C THR A 16 14.72 -6.20 -37.95
N ALA A 17 13.62 -5.43 -37.90
CA ALA A 17 13.21 -4.76 -36.67
C ALA A 17 12.80 -5.79 -35.60
N PRO A 18 13.28 -5.66 -34.35
CA PRO A 18 12.78 -6.46 -33.25
C PRO A 18 11.34 -6.07 -32.90
N ALA A 19 10.68 -6.90 -32.08
CA ALA A 19 9.40 -6.52 -31.48
C ALA A 19 9.62 -5.40 -30.46
N GLY A 20 8.65 -4.49 -30.36
CA GLY A 20 8.64 -3.45 -29.35
C GLY A 20 8.54 -4.04 -27.95
N VAL A 21 9.29 -3.48 -27.01
CA VAL A 21 9.34 -3.94 -25.62
C VAL A 21 8.98 -2.77 -24.72
N LEU A 22 8.12 -3.04 -23.73
CA LEU A 22 7.85 -2.14 -22.63
C LEU A 22 8.59 -2.66 -21.39
N SER A 23 9.44 -1.82 -20.81
CA SER A 23 10.13 -2.10 -19.54
C SER A 23 9.65 -1.14 -18.46
N ILE A 24 9.30 -1.70 -17.29
CA ILE A 24 8.79 -0.92 -16.16
C ILE A 24 9.97 -0.19 -15.51
N THR A 25 9.83 1.12 -15.33
CA THR A 25 10.81 1.99 -14.66
C THR A 25 10.37 2.31 -13.23
N GLN A 26 9.06 2.36 -12.99
CA GLN A 26 8.49 2.65 -11.68
C GLN A 26 7.25 1.77 -11.42
N PRO A 27 7.18 1.08 -10.27
CA PRO A 27 8.22 0.97 -9.24
C PRO A 27 9.41 0.10 -9.70
N GLN A 28 10.54 0.20 -8.98
CA GLN A 28 11.72 -0.61 -9.26
C GLN A 28 11.40 -2.10 -9.02
N GLN A 29 11.58 -2.93 -10.05
CA GLN A 29 11.22 -4.36 -10.01
C GLN A 29 12.18 -5.24 -9.18
N THR A 30 13.06 -4.66 -8.36
CA THR A 30 13.98 -5.43 -7.49
C THR A 30 13.28 -6.05 -6.28
N ALA A 31 12.09 -5.55 -5.92
CA ALA A 31 11.27 -6.08 -4.84
C ALA A 31 9.79 -5.84 -5.11
N THR A 32 8.92 -6.64 -4.48
CA THR A 32 7.48 -6.43 -4.52
C THR A 32 7.12 -5.11 -3.86
N SER A 33 6.41 -4.24 -4.59
CA SER A 33 5.94 -2.95 -4.06
C SER A 33 4.60 -3.11 -3.35
N PHE A 34 4.44 -2.44 -2.21
CA PHE A 34 3.23 -2.45 -1.41
C PHE A 34 2.60 -1.06 -1.38
N TYR A 35 1.33 -0.97 -1.74
CA TYR A 35 0.60 0.29 -1.79
C TYR A 35 -0.59 0.28 -0.84
N LYS A 36 -0.75 1.40 -0.13
CA LYS A 36 -1.79 1.61 0.88
C LYS A 36 -3.04 2.19 0.22
N ILE A 37 -4.18 1.53 0.38
CA ILE A 37 -5.48 2.07 -0.05
C ILE A 37 -5.93 3.14 0.94
N ALA A 38 -5.54 4.40 0.71
CA ALA A 38 -5.90 5.54 1.52
C ALA A 38 -6.03 6.83 0.70
N SER A 39 -6.79 7.80 1.21
CA SER A 39 -6.95 9.09 0.55
C SER A 39 -5.61 9.81 0.43
N GLY A 40 -5.31 10.34 -0.77
CA GLY A 40 -4.05 11.03 -1.07
C GLY A 40 -2.89 10.10 -1.46
N GLU A 41 -3.07 8.78 -1.40
CA GLU A 41 -2.05 7.79 -1.76
C GLU A 41 -2.32 7.23 -3.17
N ALA A 42 -1.91 7.99 -4.20
CA ALA A 42 -2.01 7.54 -5.59
C ALA A 42 -0.78 6.73 -6.00
N ILE A 43 -0.99 5.68 -6.80
CA ILE A 43 0.10 4.85 -7.33
C ILE A 43 0.53 5.43 -8.68
N THR A 44 1.84 5.61 -8.88
CA THR A 44 2.39 5.97 -10.20
C THR A 44 3.11 4.77 -10.78
N PHE A 45 2.67 4.31 -11.95
CA PHE A 45 3.36 3.30 -12.74
C PHE A 45 4.05 3.99 -13.91
N GLY A 46 5.35 3.75 -14.06
CA GLY A 46 6.17 4.31 -15.13
C GLY A 46 6.85 3.22 -15.94
N TRP A 47 7.03 3.47 -17.23
CA TRP A 47 7.72 2.56 -18.16
C TRP A 47 8.45 3.29 -19.28
N ASN A 48 9.33 2.56 -19.95
CA ASN A 48 9.97 2.97 -21.18
C ASN A 48 9.60 1.98 -22.31
N MET A 49 9.38 2.52 -23.51
CA MET A 49 9.13 1.72 -24.71
C MET A 49 10.33 1.78 -25.65
N THR A 50 10.87 0.61 -25.98
CA THR A 50 11.99 0.47 -26.91
C THR A 50 11.55 -0.34 -28.12
N TYR A 51 12.08 0.00 -29.31
CA TYR A 51 11.80 -0.72 -30.56
C TYR A 51 10.33 -0.67 -31.04
N VAL A 52 9.52 0.26 -30.51
CA VAL A 52 8.17 0.52 -31.00
C VAL A 52 8.26 1.48 -32.18
N ILE A 53 7.95 0.99 -33.37
CA ILE A 53 7.97 1.75 -34.64
C ILE A 53 6.54 2.11 -35.05
N ALA A 54 5.61 1.16 -34.90
CA ALA A 54 4.18 1.40 -35.02
C ALA A 54 3.66 1.88 -33.66
N THR A 55 3.58 3.21 -33.48
CA THR A 55 3.02 3.80 -32.27
C THR A 55 1.55 3.41 -32.13
N PRO A 56 1.14 2.82 -30.99
CA PRO A 56 -0.25 2.48 -30.77
C PRO A 56 -1.11 3.74 -30.62
N THR A 57 -2.41 3.62 -30.85
CA THR A 57 -3.34 4.74 -30.61
C THR A 57 -3.65 4.87 -29.13
N HIS A 58 -3.79 3.75 -28.44
CA HIS A 58 -4.08 3.68 -27.01
C HIS A 58 -3.27 2.55 -26.36
N LEU A 59 -2.96 2.71 -25.09
CA LEU A 59 -2.56 1.59 -24.23
C LEU A 59 -3.70 1.28 -23.30
N THR A 60 -3.91 0.00 -23.04
CA THR A 60 -4.76 -0.46 -21.95
C THR A 60 -3.87 -0.94 -20.83
N VAL A 61 -4.07 -0.38 -19.64
CA VAL A 61 -3.38 -0.75 -18.40
C VAL A 61 -4.42 -1.34 -17.47
N SER A 62 -4.13 -2.55 -16.99
CA SER A 62 -5.04 -3.26 -16.11
C SER A 62 -4.31 -4.04 -15.03
N ALA A 63 -4.84 -3.99 -13.82
CA ALA A 63 -4.36 -4.75 -12.68
C ALA A 63 -5.16 -6.05 -12.57
N VAL A 64 -4.50 -7.18 -12.83
CA VAL A 64 -5.08 -8.51 -12.67
C VAL A 64 -4.77 -9.00 -11.27
N CYS A 65 -5.81 -9.20 -10.48
CA CYS A 65 -5.73 -9.67 -9.12
C CYS A 65 -5.62 -11.20 -9.08
N ASP A 66 -4.94 -11.75 -8.09
CA ASP A 66 -4.81 -13.20 -7.91
C ASP A 66 -6.16 -13.93 -7.72
N ASN A 67 -7.21 -13.21 -7.34
CA ASN A 67 -8.58 -13.72 -7.25
C ASN A 67 -9.27 -13.88 -8.63
N GLY A 68 -8.59 -13.55 -9.73
CA GLY A 68 -9.12 -13.60 -11.10
C GLY A 68 -9.86 -12.34 -11.54
N ASN A 69 -10.03 -11.33 -10.67
CA ASN A 69 -10.66 -10.07 -11.04
C ASN A 69 -9.66 -9.12 -11.69
N THR A 70 -10.12 -8.44 -12.72
CA THR A 70 -9.33 -7.47 -13.48
C THR A 70 -9.86 -6.06 -13.22
N TYR A 71 -8.97 -5.12 -12.91
CA TYR A 71 -9.31 -3.74 -12.56
C TYR A 71 -8.66 -2.77 -13.54
N PRO A 72 -9.38 -1.74 -14.03
CA PRO A 72 -8.80 -0.71 -14.89
C PRO A 72 -7.84 0.16 -14.08
N VAL A 73 -6.65 0.43 -14.62
CA VAL A 73 -5.62 1.24 -13.96
C VAL A 73 -5.47 2.57 -14.67
N GLY A 74 -5.81 3.66 -13.97
CA GLY A 74 -5.71 5.02 -14.48
C GLY A 74 -6.88 5.88 -14.05
N PRO A 75 -7.01 7.10 -14.61
CA PRO A 75 -8.03 8.07 -14.21
C PRO A 75 -9.43 7.73 -14.73
N THR A 76 -9.54 6.92 -15.78
CA THR A 76 -10.80 6.55 -16.44
C THR A 76 -10.95 5.02 -16.47
N ASP A 77 -11.03 4.40 -17.65
CA ASP A 77 -11.32 2.98 -17.85
C ASP A 77 -10.06 2.14 -18.08
N GLY A 78 -8.90 2.64 -17.63
CA GLY A 78 -7.61 2.00 -17.86
C GLY A 78 -7.07 2.17 -19.27
N VAL A 79 -7.69 3.03 -20.09
CA VAL A 79 -7.23 3.37 -21.43
C VAL A 79 -6.52 4.71 -21.39
N ILE A 80 -5.26 4.73 -21.82
CA ILE A 80 -4.39 5.91 -21.84
C ILE A 80 -3.81 6.12 -23.25
N PRO A 81 -3.28 7.32 -23.57
CA PRO A 81 -2.65 7.56 -24.87
C PRO A 81 -1.53 6.57 -25.18
N GLY A 82 -1.42 6.14 -26.44
CA GLY A 82 -0.40 5.21 -26.91
C GLY A 82 1.06 5.64 -26.66
N THR A 83 1.28 6.94 -26.49
CA THR A 83 2.59 7.56 -26.21
C THR A 83 2.87 7.78 -24.73
N ALA A 84 1.93 7.46 -23.84
CA ALA A 84 2.11 7.64 -22.41
C ALA A 84 3.22 6.72 -21.88
N THR A 85 4.10 7.28 -21.06
CA THR A 85 5.18 6.58 -20.36
C THR A 85 4.91 6.38 -18.88
N GLU A 86 3.80 6.94 -18.39
CA GLU A 86 3.37 6.81 -17.01
C GLU A 86 1.85 6.86 -16.89
N VAL A 87 1.34 6.30 -15.81
CA VAL A 87 -0.06 6.41 -15.40
C VAL A 87 -0.16 6.54 -13.89
N VAL A 88 -0.99 7.47 -13.45
CA VAL A 88 -1.34 7.65 -12.05
C VAL A 88 -2.68 6.99 -11.78
N TRP A 89 -2.76 6.17 -10.75
CA TRP A 89 -3.94 5.45 -10.33
C TRP A 89 -4.33 5.81 -8.90
N ASP A 90 -5.44 6.53 -8.76
CA ASP A 90 -6.06 6.80 -7.47
C ASP A 90 -6.93 5.61 -7.04
N ILE A 91 -6.29 4.69 -6.32
CA ILE A 91 -6.90 3.48 -5.77
C ILE A 91 -8.01 3.78 -4.76
N TYR A 92 -7.90 4.88 -4.01
CA TYR A 92 -8.88 5.23 -3.00
C TYR A 92 -10.18 5.73 -3.66
N SER A 93 -10.05 6.67 -4.60
CA SER A 93 -11.20 7.15 -5.37
C SER A 93 -11.84 6.04 -6.18
N TYR A 94 -11.04 5.14 -6.78
CA TYR A 94 -11.55 3.96 -7.46
C TYR A 94 -12.42 3.10 -6.53
N GLN A 95 -11.94 2.80 -5.32
CA GLN A 95 -12.67 1.98 -4.36
C GLN A 95 -13.96 2.63 -3.87
N VAL A 96 -13.95 3.95 -3.64
CA VAL A 96 -15.15 4.71 -3.24
C VAL A 96 -16.21 4.71 -4.35
N ASN A 97 -15.79 4.86 -5.60
CA ASN A 97 -16.70 4.91 -6.75
C ASN A 97 -17.21 3.52 -7.19
N ASN A 98 -16.55 2.43 -6.76
CA ASN A 98 -16.88 1.06 -7.15
C ASN A 98 -17.19 0.16 -5.93
N PRO A 99 -18.22 0.47 -5.12
CA PRO A 99 -18.53 -0.28 -3.90
C PRO A 99 -18.91 -1.75 -4.17
N ASN A 100 -19.41 -2.05 -5.36
CA ASN A 100 -19.81 -3.41 -5.77
C ASN A 100 -18.61 -4.30 -6.17
N LYS A 101 -17.42 -3.70 -6.37
CA LYS A 101 -16.20 -4.40 -6.78
C LYS A 101 -14.99 -3.84 -6.03
N PRO A 102 -14.90 -4.07 -4.70
CA PRO A 102 -13.80 -3.56 -3.90
C PRO A 102 -12.46 -4.12 -4.37
N LEU A 103 -11.40 -3.36 -4.09
CA LEU A 103 -10.03 -3.83 -4.29
C LEU A 103 -9.71 -4.85 -3.19
N ALA A 104 -9.25 -6.02 -3.59
CA ALA A 104 -8.82 -7.06 -2.67
C ALA A 104 -7.44 -6.70 -2.08
N GLN A 105 -7.20 -7.07 -0.83
CA GLN A 105 -5.91 -6.87 -0.17
C GLN A 105 -4.95 -8.02 -0.49
N THR A 106 -4.56 -8.15 -1.76
CA THR A 106 -3.70 -9.24 -2.25
C THR A 106 -2.71 -8.73 -3.29
N MET A 107 -1.96 -9.64 -3.91
CA MET A 107 -1.07 -9.34 -5.04
C MET A 107 -1.84 -9.15 -6.35
N TYR A 108 -1.28 -8.28 -7.17
CA TYR A 108 -1.77 -7.87 -8.47
C TYR A 108 -0.64 -7.92 -9.47
N THR A 109 -0.94 -8.37 -10.68
CA THR A 109 -0.05 -8.27 -11.85
C THR A 109 -0.52 -7.13 -12.73
N LEU A 110 0.38 -6.19 -13.03
CA LEU A 110 0.10 -5.09 -13.96
C LEU A 110 0.27 -5.60 -15.39
N ASN A 111 -0.82 -5.59 -16.14
CA ASN A 111 -0.85 -5.93 -17.54
C ASN A 111 -0.99 -4.66 -18.39
N ILE A 112 -0.11 -4.47 -19.36
CA ILE A 112 -0.13 -3.35 -20.30
C ILE A 112 -0.11 -3.89 -21.71
N TRP A 113 -1.03 -3.45 -22.56
CA TRP A 113 -1.10 -3.86 -23.96
C TRP A 113 -1.59 -2.73 -24.89
N ASP A 114 -1.32 -2.89 -26.18
CA ASP A 114 -1.74 -1.96 -27.23
C ASP A 114 -3.15 -2.30 -27.77
N ASP A 115 -3.58 -1.60 -28.83
CA ASP A 115 -4.90 -1.77 -29.46
C ASP A 115 -5.21 -3.22 -29.91
N ARG A 116 -4.22 -4.12 -29.94
CA ARG A 116 -4.37 -5.53 -30.36
C ARG A 116 -4.80 -6.46 -29.23
N GLY A 117 -4.84 -5.98 -27.98
CA GLY A 117 -5.30 -6.75 -26.83
C GLY A 117 -4.20 -7.49 -26.05
N PRO A 118 -4.57 -8.10 -24.90
CA PRO A 118 -3.63 -8.63 -23.90
C PRO A 118 -2.85 -9.89 -24.33
N GLY A 119 -3.34 -10.58 -25.36
CA GLY A 119 -2.72 -11.79 -25.92
C GLY A 119 -2.14 -11.58 -27.32
N SER A 120 -1.86 -10.34 -27.71
CA SER A 120 -1.42 -10.04 -29.07
C SER A 120 -0.11 -10.74 -29.42
N ALA A 121 -0.07 -11.36 -30.60
CA ALA A 121 1.11 -12.08 -31.06
C ALA A 121 2.29 -11.11 -31.23
N ARG A 122 3.49 -11.61 -30.89
CA ARG A 122 4.74 -10.87 -31.05
C ARG A 122 4.94 -10.50 -32.53
N ARG A 123 5.14 -9.21 -32.81
CA ARG A 123 5.28 -8.69 -34.17
C ARG A 123 6.34 -7.59 -34.22
N ALA A 124 7.18 -7.61 -35.26
CA ALA A 124 8.25 -6.64 -35.46
C ALA A 124 7.70 -5.21 -35.46
N GLY A 125 8.34 -4.30 -34.72
CA GLY A 125 7.96 -2.88 -34.64
C GLY A 125 6.67 -2.57 -33.87
N TYR A 126 5.92 -3.56 -33.38
CA TYR A 126 4.74 -3.36 -32.54
C TYR A 126 5.02 -3.68 -31.08
N LEU A 127 4.29 -3.05 -30.17
CA LEU A 127 4.45 -3.21 -28.72
C LEU A 127 4.05 -4.61 -28.25
N GLN A 128 4.95 -5.35 -27.61
CA GLN A 128 4.60 -6.61 -26.96
C GLN A 128 3.85 -6.33 -25.64
N PRO A 129 2.75 -7.06 -25.34
CA PRO A 129 2.11 -6.98 -24.04
C PRO A 129 3.10 -7.24 -22.89
N ASN A 130 3.00 -6.45 -21.84
CA ASN A 130 3.83 -6.57 -20.63
C ASN A 130 2.97 -7.04 -19.45
N SER A 131 3.49 -8.00 -18.69
CA SER A 131 2.89 -8.50 -17.44
C SER A 131 3.97 -8.75 -16.37
N ALA A 132 5.05 -7.96 -16.40
CA ALA A 132 6.25 -8.22 -15.61
C ALA A 132 6.18 -7.65 -14.18
N LEU A 133 5.34 -6.64 -13.95
CA LEU A 133 5.24 -5.98 -12.65
C LEU A 133 4.19 -6.67 -11.77
N GLN A 134 4.60 -7.04 -10.56
CA GLN A 134 3.72 -7.45 -9.48
C GLN A 134 3.78 -6.45 -8.32
N PHE A 135 2.62 -6.14 -7.75
CA PHE A 135 2.50 -5.26 -6.59
C PHE A 135 1.37 -5.75 -5.69
N ALA A 136 1.37 -5.34 -4.41
CA ALA A 136 0.33 -5.72 -3.47
C ALA A 136 -0.40 -4.48 -2.95
N LEU A 137 -1.70 -4.62 -2.72
CA LEU A 137 -2.54 -3.60 -2.10
C LEU A 137 -2.89 -4.00 -0.67
N TYR A 138 -2.95 -3.03 0.24
CA TYR A 138 -3.41 -3.25 1.62
C TYR A 138 -4.25 -2.06 2.11
N THR A 139 -5.24 -2.34 2.97
CA THR A 139 -5.99 -1.28 3.66
C THR A 139 -5.37 -1.08 5.05
N PRO A 140 -5.07 0.15 5.46
CA PRO A 140 -4.58 0.40 6.81
C PRO A 140 -5.65 0.08 7.85
N GLN A 141 -5.22 -0.49 8.97
CA GLN A 141 -6.07 -0.56 10.15
C GLN A 141 -6.21 0.84 10.77
N PRO A 142 -7.39 1.20 11.30
CA PRO A 142 -7.56 2.44 12.04
C PRO A 142 -6.62 2.45 13.24
N TYR A 143 -5.95 3.59 13.49
CA TYR A 143 -5.11 3.76 14.67
C TYR A 143 -5.98 3.82 15.92
N THR A 144 -5.85 2.84 16.81
CA THR A 144 -6.38 2.89 18.16
C THR A 144 -5.30 3.46 19.08
N ALA A 145 -5.59 4.59 19.74
CA ALA A 145 -4.65 5.17 20.68
C ALA A 145 -4.48 4.23 21.88
N ILE A 146 -3.28 4.17 22.45
CA ILE A 146 -3.00 3.41 23.69
C ILE A 146 -3.93 3.84 24.83
N SER A 147 -4.36 5.11 24.83
CA SER A 147 -5.32 5.66 25.79
C SER A 147 -6.71 5.05 25.69
N ASP A 148 -7.08 4.47 24.54
CA ASP A 148 -8.45 4.01 24.25
C ASP A 148 -8.67 2.52 24.54
N GLY A 149 -7.70 1.82 25.14
CA GLY A 149 -7.95 0.43 25.55
C GLY A 149 -6.77 -0.41 25.99
N TRP A 150 -5.53 0.08 25.92
CA TRP A 150 -4.38 -0.69 26.40
C TRP A 150 -3.97 -0.21 27.80
N THR A 151 -4.54 -0.84 28.83
CA THR A 151 -4.04 -0.70 30.20
C THR A 151 -3.09 -1.85 30.51
N CYS A 152 -1.81 -1.55 30.68
CA CYS A 152 -0.85 -2.53 31.16
C CYS A 152 -1.11 -2.80 32.64
N SER A 153 -1.81 -3.90 32.94
CA SER A 153 -2.13 -4.36 34.29
C SER A 153 -0.90 -4.56 35.19
N THR A 154 0.29 -4.72 34.61
CA THR A 154 1.56 -4.91 35.31
C THR A 154 2.43 -3.65 35.40
N CYS A 155 2.13 -2.60 34.62
CA CYS A 155 2.94 -1.38 34.57
C CYS A 155 2.54 -0.36 35.66
N SER A 156 1.35 -0.51 36.25
CA SER A 156 0.91 0.22 37.46
C SER A 156 1.21 -0.55 38.76
N SER A 157 2.31 -1.31 38.79
CA SER A 157 2.74 -2.11 39.95
C SER A 157 3.04 -1.28 41.20
N ALA A 158 3.18 0.05 41.08
CA ALA A 158 3.29 0.96 42.22
C ALA A 158 2.12 0.82 43.20
N MET A 159 0.90 0.51 42.73
CA MET A 159 -0.27 0.35 43.59
C MET A 159 -0.40 -1.07 44.19
N SER A 160 0.25 -2.08 43.59
CA SER A 160 0.23 -3.46 44.08
C SER A 160 1.15 -3.69 45.29
N TYR A 161 2.16 -2.84 45.49
CA TYR A 161 3.00 -2.88 46.69
C TYR A 161 2.28 -2.38 47.95
N ALA A 162 1.28 -1.50 47.80
CA ALA A 162 0.47 -1.00 48.91
C ALA A 162 -0.43 -2.09 49.52
N ALA A 163 -0.85 -3.07 48.72
CA ALA A 163 -1.63 -4.23 49.17
C ALA A 163 -0.75 -5.44 49.57
N HIS A 164 0.58 -5.34 49.45
CA HIS A 164 1.47 -6.44 49.79
C HIS A 164 1.57 -6.58 51.32
N PRO A 165 1.37 -7.79 51.90
CA PRO A 165 1.34 -7.99 53.35
C PRO A 165 2.64 -7.57 54.06
N ALA A 166 3.76 -7.54 53.32
CA ALA A 166 5.06 -7.07 53.82
C ALA A 166 5.13 -5.54 54.04
N PHE A 167 4.38 -4.74 53.27
CA PHE A 167 4.33 -3.29 53.46
C PHE A 167 3.50 -2.93 54.69
N VAL A 168 2.38 -3.64 54.89
CA VAL A 168 1.51 -3.48 56.07
C VAL A 168 2.28 -3.82 57.36
N SER A 169 3.06 -4.91 57.37
CA SER A 169 3.85 -5.28 58.55
C SER A 169 4.96 -4.26 58.86
N LEU A 170 5.60 -3.68 57.83
CA LEU A 170 6.60 -2.62 58.03
C LEU A 170 6.00 -1.35 58.65
N VAL A 171 4.84 -0.91 58.18
CA VAL A 171 4.16 0.28 58.73
C VAL A 171 3.77 0.05 60.19
N ILE A 172 3.17 -1.10 60.52
CA ILE A 172 2.77 -1.44 61.89
C ILE A 172 3.99 -1.49 62.82
N THR A 173 5.09 -2.11 62.39
CA THR A 173 6.32 -2.21 63.19
C THR A 173 6.92 -0.83 63.47
N PHE A 174 6.89 0.07 62.49
CA PHE A 174 7.35 1.45 62.66
C PHE A 174 6.53 2.21 63.71
N PHE A 175 5.21 2.06 63.69
CA PHE A 175 4.34 2.66 64.69
C PHE A 175 4.59 2.11 66.10
N ILE A 176 4.77 0.80 66.24
CA ILE A 176 5.07 0.17 67.53
C ILE A 176 6.39 0.72 68.08
N MET A 177 7.45 0.77 67.28
CA MET A 177 8.73 1.33 67.70
C MET A 177 8.63 2.81 68.10
N PHE A 178 7.87 3.61 67.35
CA PHE A 178 7.69 5.02 67.64
C PHE A 178 6.93 5.25 68.95
N PHE A 179 5.81 4.54 69.17
CA PHE A 179 5.03 4.66 70.40
C PHE A 179 5.76 4.08 71.61
N SER A 180 6.47 2.97 71.47
CA SER A 180 7.31 2.41 72.55
C SER A 180 8.47 3.35 72.90
N GLY A 181 9.14 3.94 71.91
CA GLY A 181 10.18 4.94 72.13
C GLY A 181 9.66 6.19 72.84
N PHE A 182 8.49 6.69 72.42
CA PHE A 182 7.85 7.84 73.06
C PHE A 182 7.42 7.54 74.52
N HIS A 183 6.97 6.32 74.79
CA HIS A 183 6.60 5.89 76.14
C HIS A 183 7.82 5.81 77.07
N LEU A 184 8.95 5.28 76.59
CA LEU A 184 10.21 5.23 77.35
C LEU A 184 10.77 6.63 77.63
N LEU A 185 10.73 7.54 76.66
CA LEU A 185 11.16 8.94 76.85
C LEU A 185 10.28 9.67 77.88
N ARG A 186 8.95 9.44 77.84
CA ARG A 186 8.03 10.06 78.80
C ARG A 186 8.22 9.52 80.23
N ASN A 187 8.50 8.23 80.37
CA ASN A 187 8.74 7.62 81.68
C ASN A 187 10.13 7.95 82.25
N SER A 188 11.13 8.16 81.38
CA SER A 188 12.47 8.64 81.74
C SER A 188 12.45 10.06 82.31
N SER A 189 11.61 10.96 81.76
CA SER A 189 11.50 12.36 82.25
C SER A 189 10.79 12.53 83.61
N ARG A 190 10.34 11.44 84.23
CA ARG A 190 9.56 11.44 85.49
C ARG A 190 10.33 10.88 86.70
N ASN A 191 11.61 10.59 86.56
CA ASN A 191 12.57 10.33 87.65
C ASN A 191 13.64 11.42 87.65
#